data_AF-A0A438IPL4-F1
#
_entry.id   AF-A0A438IPL4-F1
#
_cell.length_a   1.000
_cell.length_b   1.000
_cell.length_c   1.000
_cell.angle_alpha   90.00
_cell.angle_beta   90.00
_cell.angle_gamma   90.00
#
_symmetry.space_group_name_H-M   'P 1'
#
loop_
_entity.id
_entity.type
_entity.pdbx_description
1 polymer ?
#
loop_
_entity_poly.entity_id
_entity_poly.type
_entity_poly.pdbx_seq_one_letter_code
_entity_poly.pdbx_strand_id
1 'polypeptide(L)'
;MGSVGLVGTLGGAFGVASVPGFGANISLQQALSNTRTDGLGELYREGTASLLNSMVNKRFPFTTKQVRDRFAAALSSNKAAAAQAHLFKLANEGKLKPRA
;
A
#
# COMPACT_ATOMS: atom_id res chain seq x y z
N MET A 1 11.11 -2.02 -39.29
CA MET A 1 11.15 -3.15 -38.33
C MET A 1 11.25 -2.56 -36.93
N GLY A 2 10.24 -2.81 -36.10
CA GLY A 2 10.17 -2.29 -34.72
C GLY A 2 8.74 -2.21 -34.22
N SER A 3 8.03 -3.34 -34.23
CA SER A 3 6.67 -3.49 -33.71
C SER A 3 6.71 -4.17 -32.34
N VAL A 4 6.39 -3.44 -31.27
CA VAL A 4 5.91 -3.91 -29.95
C VAL A 4 5.26 -2.67 -29.29
N GLY A 5 4.07 -2.62 -28.73
CA GLY A 5 3.04 -3.61 -28.42
C GLY A 5 1.99 -2.93 -27.53
N LEU A 6 0.73 -3.25 -27.80
CA LEU A 6 -0.51 -2.84 -27.12
C LEU A 6 -0.47 -3.02 -25.58
N VAL A 7 -0.43 -1.92 -24.82
CA VAL A 7 -0.90 -1.80 -23.43
C VAL A 7 -1.61 -0.44 -23.35
N GLY A 8 -2.87 -0.34 -23.79
CA GLY A 8 -4.03 -0.72 -22.98
C GLY A 8 -4.50 0.50 -22.18
N THR A 9 -5.23 1.43 -22.80
CA THR A 9 -6.70 1.54 -22.74
C THR A 9 -7.32 1.05 -21.42
N LEU A 10 -6.75 1.44 -20.27
CA LEU A 10 -7.41 1.43 -18.95
C LEU A 10 -7.24 2.76 -18.21
N GLY A 11 -7.00 3.86 -18.93
CA GLY A 11 -7.00 5.22 -18.36
C GLY A 11 -8.39 5.80 -18.11
N GLY A 12 -9.46 5.05 -18.38
CA GLY A 12 -10.85 5.55 -18.41
C GLY A 12 -11.73 5.19 -17.20
N ALA A 13 -11.24 4.51 -16.17
CA ALA A 13 -12.09 4.01 -15.06
C ALA A 13 -11.98 4.79 -13.74
N PHE A 14 -11.14 5.83 -13.65
CA PHE A 14 -11.11 6.72 -12.48
C PHE A 14 -11.38 8.16 -12.91
N GLY A 15 -12.44 8.30 -13.71
CA GLY A 15 -13.11 9.56 -13.91
C GLY A 15 -13.77 10.01 -12.61
N VAL A 16 -13.26 11.11 -12.07
CA VAL A 16 -14.06 12.15 -11.40
C VAL A 16 -14.99 11.66 -10.29
N ALA A 17 -14.45 11.47 -9.08
CA ALA A 17 -15.22 11.70 -7.86
C ALA A 17 -14.87 13.10 -7.33
N SER A 18 -15.35 14.14 -8.03
CA SER A 18 -15.40 15.49 -7.47
C SER A 18 -16.48 15.49 -6.39
N VAL A 19 -16.10 15.20 -5.15
CA VAL A 19 -16.97 15.37 -3.98
C VAL A 19 -17.16 16.88 -3.77
N PRO A 20 -18.38 17.44 -3.88
CA PRO A 20 -18.60 18.85 -3.63
C PRO A 20 -18.41 19.11 -2.14
N GLY A 21 -17.43 19.94 -1.77
CA GLY A 21 -17.20 20.36 -0.38
C GLY A 21 -15.75 20.26 0.10
N PHE A 22 -14.84 19.63 -0.66
CA PHE A 22 -13.42 19.64 -0.33
C PHE A 22 -12.68 20.66 -1.18
N GLY A 23 -12.04 21.63 -0.52
CA GLY A 23 -11.27 22.71 -1.13
C GLY A 23 -10.33 22.18 -2.21
N ALA A 24 -10.64 22.54 -3.45
CA ALA A 24 -9.76 22.35 -4.59
C ALA A 24 -8.40 23.02 -4.31
N ASN A 25 -7.34 22.36 -4.77
CA ASN A 25 -5.98 22.87 -5.09
C ASN A 25 -4.79 22.13 -4.45
N ILE A 26 -4.99 21.03 -3.72
CA ILE A 26 -3.95 19.99 -3.60
C ILE A 26 -4.43 18.81 -4.42
N SER A 27 -4.10 18.88 -5.71
CA SER A 27 -4.69 18.08 -6.77
C SER A 27 -4.55 16.58 -6.50
N LEU A 28 -5.67 15.84 -6.59
CA LEU A 28 -5.68 14.38 -6.62
C LEU A 28 -4.67 13.84 -7.63
N GLN A 29 -4.38 14.57 -8.72
CA GLN A 29 -3.33 14.20 -9.67
C GLN A 29 -1.92 14.32 -9.11
N GLN A 30 -1.67 15.24 -8.18
CA GLN A 30 -0.39 15.40 -7.50
C GLN A 30 -0.23 14.35 -6.39
N ALA A 31 -1.32 13.99 -5.72
CA ALA A 31 -1.36 12.78 -4.87
C ALA A 31 -1.20 11.50 -5.71
N LEU A 32 -1.81 11.41 -6.91
CA LEU A 32 -1.66 10.29 -7.86
C LEU A 32 -0.27 10.23 -8.52
N SER A 33 0.39 11.37 -8.68
CA SER A 33 1.75 11.48 -9.21
C SER A 33 2.82 11.22 -8.15
N ASN A 34 2.56 11.55 -6.88
CA ASN A 34 3.38 11.08 -5.76
C ASN A 34 3.17 9.58 -5.49
N THR A 35 1.96 9.03 -5.73
CA THR A 35 1.60 7.67 -5.28
C THR A 35 2.22 6.50 -6.02
N ARG A 36 2.97 6.73 -7.10
CA ARG A 36 3.79 5.66 -7.69
C ARG A 36 5.01 5.29 -6.85
N THR A 37 5.30 6.06 -5.80
CA THR A 37 6.33 5.82 -4.78
C THR A 37 5.89 6.35 -3.41
N ASP A 38 4.59 6.28 -3.11
CA ASP A 38 4.08 6.72 -1.79
C ASP A 38 3.85 5.55 -0.84
N GLY A 39 3.84 5.89 0.44
CA GLY A 39 3.62 4.97 1.55
C GLY A 39 2.40 4.05 1.40
N LEU A 40 1.35 4.47 0.68
CA LEU A 40 0.21 3.61 0.37
C LEU A 40 0.56 2.46 -0.58
N GLY A 41 1.30 2.73 -1.67
CA GLY A 41 1.74 1.69 -2.61
C GLY A 41 2.66 0.67 -1.95
N GLU A 42 3.57 1.15 -1.09
CA GLU A 42 4.40 0.28 -0.27
C GLU A 42 3.58 -0.51 0.75
N LEU A 43 2.58 0.12 1.38
CA LEU A 43 1.69 -0.53 2.35
C LEU A 43 0.90 -1.66 1.70
N TYR A 44 0.38 -1.46 0.49
CA TYR A 44 -0.31 -2.52 -0.24
C TYR A 44 0.61 -3.71 -0.52
N ARG A 45 1.81 -3.47 -1.07
CA ARG A 45 2.76 -4.53 -1.41
C ARG A 45 3.20 -5.31 -0.17
N GLU A 46 3.72 -4.60 0.82
CA GLU A 46 4.28 -5.22 2.02
C GLU A 46 3.20 -5.77 2.94
N GLY A 47 2.05 -5.10 3.03
CA GLY A 47 0.87 -5.54 3.79
C GLY A 47 0.25 -6.81 3.23
N THR A 48 0.12 -6.94 1.91
CA THR A 48 -0.34 -8.19 1.28
C THR A 48 0.65 -9.33 1.52
N ALA A 49 1.95 -9.08 1.37
CA ALA A 49 2.98 -10.07 1.69
C ALA A 49 2.93 -10.49 3.17
N SER A 50 2.79 -9.53 4.09
CA SER A 50 2.62 -9.81 5.52
C SER A 50 1.35 -10.58 5.83
N LEU A 51 0.26 -10.34 5.10
CA LEU A 51 -0.99 -11.07 5.26
C LEU A 51 -0.81 -12.53 4.86
N LEU A 52 -0.24 -12.79 3.68
CA LEU A 52 0.07 -14.14 3.21
C LEU A 52 1.03 -14.85 4.17
N ASN A 53 2.13 -14.18 4.55
CA ASN A 53 3.11 -14.71 5.49
C ASN A 53 2.46 -15.06 6.84
N SER A 54 1.53 -14.24 7.34
CA SER A 54 0.82 -14.52 8.60
C SER A 54 -0.09 -15.76 8.53
N MET A 55 -0.58 -16.12 7.34
CA MET A 55 -1.46 -17.27 7.15
C MET A 55 -0.68 -18.57 6.99
N VAL A 56 0.49 -18.51 6.33
CA VAL A 56 1.26 -19.71 5.96
C VAL A 56 2.47 -19.96 6.85
N ASN A 57 3.06 -18.92 7.45
CA ASN A 57 4.26 -19.02 8.27
C ASN A 57 3.93 -18.82 9.76
N LYS A 58 3.95 -19.92 10.53
CA LYS A 58 3.71 -19.90 11.99
C LYS A 58 4.74 -19.11 12.80
N ARG A 59 5.91 -18.80 12.21
CA ARG A 59 6.97 -17.98 12.81
C ARG A 59 6.89 -16.51 12.39
N PHE A 60 5.89 -16.13 11.60
CA PHE A 60 5.71 -14.75 11.20
C PHE A 60 5.36 -13.89 12.43
N PRO A 61 5.98 -12.71 12.61
CA PRO A 61 5.85 -11.93 13.84
C PRO A 61 4.47 -11.29 14.05
N PHE A 62 3.57 -11.32 13.07
CA PHE A 62 2.21 -10.81 13.19
C PHE A 62 1.16 -11.88 12.90
N THR A 63 0.06 -11.86 13.63
CA THR A 63 -1.10 -12.68 13.27
C THR A 63 -1.87 -12.04 12.12
N THR A 64 -2.64 -12.84 11.37
CA THR A 64 -3.52 -12.33 10.29
C THR A 64 -4.45 -11.22 10.75
N LYS A 65 -4.97 -11.32 11.99
CA LYS A 65 -5.78 -10.24 12.59
C LYS A 65 -4.94 -8.97 12.80
N GLN A 66 -3.75 -9.08 13.36
CA GLN A 66 -2.86 -7.93 13.58
C GLN A 66 -2.46 -7.25 12.26
N VAL A 67 -2.20 -8.03 11.20
CA VAL A 67 -1.90 -7.46 9.88
C VAL A 67 -3.09 -6.65 9.37
N ARG A 68 -4.32 -7.18 9.42
CA ARG A 68 -5.53 -6.46 8.99
C ARG A 68 -5.80 -5.20 9.79
N ASP A 69 -5.72 -5.28 11.12
CA ASP A 69 -5.99 -4.15 12.01
C ASP A 69 -4.98 -3.01 11.77
N ARG A 70 -3.69 -3.35 11.66
CA ARG A 70 -2.62 -2.38 11.38
C ARG A 70 -2.70 -1.81 9.97
N PHE A 71 -3.04 -2.64 8.99
CA PHE A 71 -3.26 -2.20 7.62
C PHE A 71 -4.37 -1.15 7.56
N ALA A 72 -5.53 -1.43 8.17
CA ALA A 72 -6.65 -0.50 8.21
C ALA A 72 -6.29 0.82 8.92
N ALA A 73 -5.59 0.75 10.06
CA ALA A 73 -5.14 1.95 10.77
C ALA A 73 -4.17 2.80 9.94
N ALA A 74 -3.32 2.17 9.13
CA ALA A 74 -2.33 2.86 8.31
C ALA A 74 -2.91 3.59 7.09
N LEU A 75 -4.14 3.27 6.68
CA LEU A 75 -4.86 3.99 5.62
C LEU A 75 -5.27 5.42 6.01
N SER A 76 -5.16 5.78 7.30
CA SER A 76 -5.53 7.11 7.81
C SER A 76 -4.68 8.26 7.24
N SER A 77 -3.45 7.99 6.77
CA SER A 77 -2.57 9.00 6.20
C SER A 77 -1.42 8.35 5.41
N ASN A 78 -0.89 9.04 4.40
CA ASN A 78 0.27 8.57 3.65
C ASN A 78 1.50 8.32 4.54
N LYS A 79 1.70 9.15 5.58
CA LYS A 79 2.80 8.97 6.54
C LYS A 79 2.61 7.71 7.38
N ALA A 80 1.38 7.43 7.82
CA ALA A 80 1.04 6.23 8.56
C ALA A 80 1.21 4.98 7.68
N ALA A 81 0.80 5.09 6.41
CA ALA A 81 0.99 4.05 5.41
C ALA A 81 2.46 3.71 5.19
N ALA A 82 3.32 4.71 4.96
CA ALA A 82 4.76 4.52 4.79
C ALA A 82 5.41 3.86 6.02
N ALA A 83 5.07 4.35 7.23
CA ALA A 83 5.61 3.81 8.46
C ALA A 83 5.20 2.33 8.66
N GLN A 84 3.94 2.01 8.41
CA GLN A 84 3.43 0.64 8.54
C GLN A 84 3.96 -0.28 7.43
N ALA A 85 4.11 0.22 6.21
CA ALA A 85 4.75 -0.49 5.11
C ALA A 85 6.18 -0.90 5.47
N HIS A 86 6.96 0.02 6.05
CA HIS A 86 8.31 -0.27 6.52
C HIS A 86 8.34 -1.35 7.60
N LEU A 87 7.40 -1.33 8.56
CA LEU A 87 7.27 -2.39 9.56
C LEU A 87 6.92 -3.75 8.92
N PHE A 88 5.99 -3.77 7.96
CA PHE A 88 5.66 -4.99 7.23
C PHE A 88 6.84 -5.52 6.42
N LYS A 89 7.61 -4.64 5.78
CA LYS A 89 8.85 -5.00 5.08
C LYS A 89 9.85 -5.69 6.01
N LEU A 90 10.11 -5.10 7.18
CA LEU A 90 11.00 -5.72 8.18
C LEU A 90 10.49 -7.09 8.65
N ALA A 91 9.18 -7.29 8.73
CA ALA A 91 8.58 -8.56 9.10
C ALA A 91 8.73 -9.59 7.98
N ASN A 92 8.46 -9.19 6.74
CA ASN A 92 8.60 -10.02 5.55
C ASN A 92 10.05 -10.45 5.34
N GLU A 93 11.02 -9.57 5.61
CA GLU A 93 12.46 -9.86 5.54
C GLU A 93 12.97 -10.66 6.75
N GLY A 94 12.13 -10.97 7.74
CA GLY A 94 12.53 -11.68 8.97
C GLY A 94 13.45 -10.85 9.89
N LYS A 95 13.57 -9.54 9.65
CA LYS A 95 14.40 -8.60 10.42
C LYS A 95 13.68 -8.03 11.65
N LEU A 96 12.37 -8.19 11.73
CA LEU A 96 11.63 -7.98 12.97
C LEU A 96 11.93 -9.14 13.92
N LYS A 97 12.84 -8.89 14.86
CA LYS A 97 13.14 -9.85 15.93
C LYS A 97 11.83 -10.22 16.64
N PRO A 98 11.54 -11.53 16.81
CA PRO A 98 10.48 -11.94 17.71
C PRO A 98 10.79 -11.34 19.08
N ARG A 99 9.79 -10.78 19.77
CA ARG A 99 9.96 -10.51 21.20
C ARG A 99 10.26 -11.85 21.86
N ALA A 100 11.44 -11.95 22.47
CA ALA A 100 11.87 -13.08 23.28
C ALA A 100 10.91 -13.30 24.45
#